data_AF-A0A7J2X3U3-F1
#
_entry.id   AF-A0A7J2X3U3-F1
#
_cell.length_a   1.000
_cell.length_b   1.000
_cell.length_c   1.000
_cell.angle_alpha   90.00
_cell.angle_beta   90.00
_cell.angle_gamma   90.00
#
_symmetry.space_group_name_H-M   'P 1'
#
loop_
_entity.id
_entity.type
_entity.pdbx_description
1 polymer ?
#
loop_
_entity_poly.entity_id
_entity_poly.type
_entity_poly.pdbx_seq_one_letter_code
_entity_poly.pdbx_strand_id
1 'polypeptide(L)'
;MTEVSEYNEDEEIEKLLEEKYRRYLYELEMRRLQEASERMKRKAEEEAIKKVILMKYVDEDVRQRIYNIRAVNPEFASKIENTIIALLQSGRVDRIDFNIFKQIVDRIKGSL
;
A
#
# COMPACT_ATOMS: atom_id res chain seq x y z
N MET A 1 6.43 62.70 25.96
CA MET A 1 6.08 62.26 24.60
C MET A 1 6.43 60.80 24.54
N THR A 2 5.45 59.97 24.89
CA THR A 2 5.58 58.54 25.13
C THR A 2 4.63 57.88 24.13
N GLU A 3 5.12 57.66 22.92
CA GLU A 3 4.27 57.18 21.82
C GLU A 3 5.05 56.21 20.89
N VAL A 4 6.13 55.62 21.41
CA VAL A 4 7.01 54.71 20.63
C VAL A 4 7.05 53.29 21.24
N SER A 5 6.31 53.03 22.33
CA SER A 5 6.38 51.73 23.03
C SER A 5 5.35 50.70 22.55
N GLU A 6 4.17 51.14 22.08
CA GLU A 6 3.03 50.24 21.82
C GLU A 6 3.13 49.57 20.42
N TYR A 7 3.56 50.33 19.40
CA TYR A 7 3.74 49.81 18.03
C TYR A 7 4.85 48.75 17.89
N ASN A 8 5.89 48.82 18.72
CA ASN A 8 6.98 47.83 18.69
C ASN A 8 6.54 46.50 19.29
N GLU A 9 5.66 46.52 20.30
CA GLU A 9 5.14 45.30 20.93
C GLU A 9 4.17 44.57 19.99
N ASP A 10 3.29 45.30 19.30
CA ASP A 10 2.35 44.72 18.33
C ASP A 10 3.07 44.08 17.13
N GLU A 11 4.12 44.71 16.59
CA GLU A 11 4.91 44.17 15.48
C GLU A 11 5.74 42.94 15.90
N GLU A 12 6.27 42.93 17.12
CA GLU A 12 6.95 41.77 17.71
C GLU A 12 5.98 40.61 17.97
N ILE A 13 4.76 40.90 18.42
CA ILE A 13 3.68 39.91 18.60
C ILE A 13 3.27 39.31 17.25
N GLU A 14 3.14 40.12 16.20
CA GLU A 14 2.80 39.67 14.85
C GLU A 14 3.88 38.76 14.26
N LYS A 15 5.16 39.15 14.37
CA LYS A 15 6.32 38.31 13.95
C LYS A 15 6.36 36.98 14.71
N LEU A 16 6.08 36.99 16.01
CA LEU A 16 6.03 35.78 16.82
C LEU A 16 4.87 34.85 16.39
N LEU A 17 3.73 35.42 16.03
CA LEU A 17 2.57 34.67 15.53
C LEU A 17 2.85 34.05 14.16
N GLU A 18 3.46 34.80 13.23
CA GLU A 18 3.90 34.29 11.94
C GLU A 18 4.92 33.15 12.08
N GLU A 19 5.88 33.30 13.00
CA GLU A 19 6.89 32.28 13.23
C GLU A 19 6.27 30.99 13.79
N LYS A 20 5.36 31.12 14.77
CA LYS A 20 4.60 29.98 15.30
C LYS A 20 3.74 29.32 14.23
N TYR A 21 3.09 30.10 13.39
CA TYR A 21 2.27 29.58 12.30
C TYR A 21 3.12 28.82 11.27
N ARG A 22 4.29 29.36 10.91
CA ARG A 22 5.25 28.69 10.01
C ARG A 22 5.76 27.37 10.60
N ARG A 23 6.11 27.35 11.89
CA ARG A 23 6.51 26.11 12.58
C ARG A 23 5.38 25.08 12.61
N TYR A 24 4.16 25.52 12.91
CA TYR A 24 2.98 24.65 12.91
C TYR A 24 2.71 24.03 11.54
N LEU A 25 2.79 24.82 10.46
CA LEU A 25 2.64 24.32 9.09
C LEU A 25 3.73 23.31 8.73
N TYR A 26 4.98 23.57 9.11
CA TYR A 26 6.10 22.65 8.87
C TYR A 26 5.93 21.32 9.62
N GLU A 27 5.53 21.36 10.88
CA GLU A 27 5.22 20.16 11.67
C GLU A 27 4.07 19.35 11.06
N LEU A 28 3.02 20.04 10.59
CA LEU A 28 1.88 19.41 9.94
C LEU A 28 2.29 18.72 8.63
N GLU A 29 3.13 19.37 7.82
CA GLU A 29 3.67 18.80 6.59
C GLU A 29 4.55 17.57 6.86
N MET A 30 5.45 17.67 7.85
CA MET A 30 6.29 16.55 8.28
C MET A 30 5.47 15.36 8.76
N ARG A 31 4.42 15.60 9.55
CA ARG A 31 3.51 14.55 10.02
C ARG A 31 2.78 13.86 8.87
N ARG A 32 2.28 14.63 7.90
CA ARG A 32 1.64 14.07 6.68
C ARG A 32 2.61 13.21 5.87
N LEU A 33 3.87 13.65 5.73
CA LEU A 33 4.88 12.90 5.00
C LEU A 33 5.26 11.60 5.72
N GLN A 34 5.38 11.64 7.05
CA GLN A 34 5.61 10.44 7.87
C GLN A 34 4.45 9.44 7.73
N GLU A 35 3.20 9.90 7.87
CA GLU A 35 2.02 9.04 7.71
C GLU A 35 1.92 8.43 6.30
N ALA A 36 2.24 9.20 5.26
CA ALA A 36 2.26 8.70 3.89
C ALA A 36 3.37 7.63 3.69
N SER A 37 4.55 7.88 4.25
CA SER A 37 5.68 6.93 4.20
C SER A 37 5.36 5.64 4.94
N GLU A 38 4.77 5.71 6.14
CA GLU A 38 4.35 4.53 6.90
C GLU A 38 3.29 3.71 6.17
N ARG A 39 2.29 4.37 5.57
CA ARG A 39 1.27 3.69 4.76
C ARG A 39 1.89 3.00 3.56
N MET A 40 2.85 3.63 2.89
CA MET A 40 3.56 3.03 1.75
C MET A 40 4.38 1.82 2.18
N LYS A 41 5.12 1.93 3.31
CA LYS A 41 5.88 0.82 3.87
C LYS A 41 5.00 -0.38 4.22
N ARG A 42 3.89 -0.16 4.93
CA ARG A 42 2.95 -1.24 5.27
C ARG A 42 2.40 -1.95 4.03
N LYS A 43 2.02 -1.19 3.00
CA LYS A 43 1.57 -1.79 1.72
C LYS A 43 2.66 -2.62 1.06
N ALA A 44 3.90 -2.12 1.04
CA ALA A 44 5.03 -2.83 0.47
C ALA A 44 5.35 -4.13 1.23
N GLU A 45 5.27 -4.09 2.57
CA GLU A 45 5.44 -5.26 3.44
C GLU A 45 4.36 -6.32 3.19
N GLU A 46 3.08 -5.91 3.09
CA GLU A 46 1.98 -6.80 2.77
C GLU A 46 2.16 -7.46 1.40
N GLU A 47 2.56 -6.70 0.39
CA GLU A 47 2.85 -7.24 -0.94
C GLU A 47 4.05 -8.19 -0.96
N ALA A 48 5.09 -7.88 -0.18
CA ALA A 48 6.26 -8.75 -0.05
C ALA A 48 5.88 -10.09 0.58
N ILE A 49 5.08 -10.07 1.65
CA ILE A 49 4.58 -11.29 2.30
C ILE A 49 3.74 -12.12 1.32
N LYS A 50 2.83 -11.49 0.57
CA LYS A 50 2.04 -12.17 -0.47
C LYS A 50 2.93 -12.82 -1.53
N LYS A 51 3.96 -12.11 -2.00
CA LYS A 51 4.92 -12.66 -2.97
C LYS A 51 5.67 -13.85 -2.39
N VAL A 52 6.15 -13.78 -1.15
CA VAL A 52 6.87 -14.90 -0.50
C VAL A 52 5.97 -16.14 -0.39
N ILE A 53 4.70 -15.97 0.00
CA ILE A 53 3.71 -17.06 0.04
C ILE A 53 3.55 -17.67 -1.35
N LEU A 54 3.34 -16.85 -2.39
CA LEU A 54 3.21 -17.34 -3.75
C LEU A 54 4.49 -18.07 -4.21
N MET A 55 5.67 -17.56 -3.91
CA MET A 55 6.93 -18.21 -4.29
C MET A 55 7.14 -19.57 -3.60
N LYS A 56 6.67 -19.72 -2.35
CA LYS A 56 6.86 -20.94 -1.56
C LYS A 56 5.83 -22.01 -1.89
N TYR A 57 4.59 -21.62 -2.15
CA TYR A 57 3.46 -22.55 -2.26
C TYR A 57 2.89 -22.67 -3.68
N VAL A 58 3.40 -21.92 -4.66
CA VAL A 58 2.95 -22.01 -6.07
C VAL A 58 4.12 -22.41 -6.95
N ASP A 59 3.89 -23.40 -7.81
CA ASP A 59 4.91 -23.89 -8.74
C ASP A 59 5.39 -22.78 -9.70
N GLU A 60 6.64 -22.89 -10.15
CA GLU A 60 7.28 -21.89 -11.00
C GLU A 60 6.54 -21.67 -12.33
N ASP A 61 6.12 -22.75 -12.99
CA ASP A 61 5.35 -22.70 -14.24
C ASP A 61 4.01 -21.97 -14.06
N VAL A 62 3.38 -22.12 -12.89
CA VAL A 62 2.12 -21.45 -12.56
C VAL A 62 2.35 -19.96 -12.32
N ARG A 63 3.43 -19.60 -11.59
CA ARG A 63 3.81 -18.19 -11.38
C ARG A 63 4.11 -17.47 -12.69
N GLN A 64 4.85 -18.12 -13.60
CA GLN A 64 5.10 -17.63 -14.96
C GLN A 64 3.80 -17.35 -15.72
N ARG A 65 2.82 -18.26 -15.64
CA ARG A 65 1.51 -18.06 -16.29
C ARG A 65 0.73 -16.89 -15.68
N ILE A 66 0.71 -16.75 -14.35
CA ILE A 66 0.07 -15.62 -13.68
C ILE A 66 0.72 -14.31 -14.13
N TYR A 67 2.06 -14.27 -14.23
CA TYR A 67 2.78 -13.10 -14.73
C TYR A 67 2.38 -12.73 -16.16
N ASN A 68 2.31 -13.71 -17.06
CA ASN A 68 1.87 -13.50 -18.44
C ASN A 68 0.41 -13.02 -18.52
N ILE A 69 -0.47 -13.60 -17.69
CA ILE A 69 -1.87 -13.16 -17.60
C ILE A 69 -1.95 -11.73 -17.09
N ARG A 70 -1.15 -11.35 -16.09
CA ARG A 70 -1.11 -9.99 -15.53
C ARG A 70 -0.71 -8.95 -16.57
N ALA A 71 0.18 -9.30 -17.50
CA ALA A 71 0.57 -8.42 -18.60
C ALA A 71 -0.59 -8.13 -19.57
N VAL A 72 -1.50 -9.08 -19.76
CA VAL A 72 -2.65 -8.95 -20.68
C VAL A 72 -3.90 -8.42 -19.95
N ASN A 73 -4.16 -8.92 -18.75
CA ASN A 73 -5.32 -8.57 -17.93
C ASN A 73 -4.95 -8.61 -16.43
N PRO A 74 -4.57 -7.45 -15.85
CA PRO A 74 -4.15 -7.37 -14.45
C PRO A 74 -5.29 -7.64 -13.46
N GLU A 75 -6.54 -7.34 -13.83
CA GLU A 75 -7.71 -7.59 -12.96
C GLU A 75 -7.97 -9.09 -12.82
N PHE A 76 -7.89 -9.83 -13.92
CA PHE A 76 -8.06 -11.27 -13.91
C PHE A 76 -6.93 -11.98 -13.15
N ALA A 77 -5.68 -11.54 -13.33
CA ALA A 77 -4.55 -12.04 -12.54
C ALA A 77 -4.74 -11.81 -11.04
N SER A 78 -5.21 -10.61 -10.64
CA SER A 78 -5.48 -10.29 -9.24
C SER A 78 -6.57 -11.20 -8.63
N LYS A 79 -7.63 -11.51 -9.39
CA LYS A 79 -8.69 -12.46 -8.96
C LYS A 79 -8.13 -13.86 -8.73
N ILE A 80 -7.23 -14.32 -9.60
CA ILE A 80 -6.57 -15.63 -9.44
C ILE A 80 -5.66 -15.63 -8.21
N GLU A 81 -4.79 -14.62 -8.06
CA GLU A 81 -3.88 -14.50 -6.91
C GLU A 81 -4.64 -14.47 -5.58
N ASN A 82 -5.73 -13.69 -5.48
CA ASN A 82 -6.56 -13.63 -4.28
C ASN A 82 -7.22 -14.99 -3.96
N THR A 83 -7.68 -15.72 -4.99
CA THR A 83 -8.28 -17.05 -4.80
C THR A 83 -7.23 -18.05 -4.32
N ILE A 84 -6.02 -18.02 -4.88
CA ILE A 84 -4.89 -18.85 -4.45
C ILE A 84 -4.57 -18.57 -2.98
N ILE A 85 -4.42 -17.31 -2.59
CA ILE A 85 -4.11 -16.92 -1.21
C ILE A 85 -5.20 -17.43 -0.27
N ALA A 86 -6.48 -17.25 -0.62
CA ALA A 86 -7.59 -17.72 0.18
C ALA A 86 -7.58 -19.25 0.36
N LEU A 87 -7.24 -20.01 -0.69
CA LEU A 87 -7.13 -21.47 -0.61
C LEU A 87 -5.99 -21.91 0.31
N LEU A 88 -4.81 -21.29 0.18
CA LEU A 88 -3.66 -21.55 1.04
C LEU A 88 -3.94 -21.20 2.51
N GLN A 89 -4.57 -20.05 2.76
CA GLN A 89 -4.96 -19.63 4.12
C GLN A 89 -6.01 -20.55 4.74
N SER A 90 -6.92 -21.09 3.93
CA SER A 90 -7.94 -22.04 4.41
C SER A 90 -7.39 -23.42 4.77
N GLY A 91 -6.13 -23.71 4.45
CA GLY A 91 -5.51 -25.01 4.67
C GLY A 91 -6.11 -26.14 3.82
N ARG A 92 -6.97 -25.82 2.85
CA ARG A 92 -7.54 -26.82 1.93
C ARG A 92 -6.52 -27.37 0.94
N VAL A 93 -5.46 -26.60 0.70
CA VAL A 93 -4.41 -26.91 -0.26
C VAL A 93 -3.08 -26.42 0.31
N ASP A 94 -2.08 -27.29 0.35
CA ASP A 94 -0.73 -26.93 0.80
C ASP A 94 0.14 -26.35 -0.32
N ARG A 95 -0.12 -26.72 -1.58
CA ARG A 95 0.64 -26.28 -2.76
C ARG A 95 -0.26 -26.16 -3.99
N ILE A 96 -0.03 -25.13 -4.80
CA ILE A 96 -0.73 -24.90 -6.07
C ILE A 96 0.15 -25.39 -7.23
N ASP A 97 -0.27 -26.50 -7.80
CA ASP A 97 0.25 -27.03 -9.05
C ASP A 97 -0.53 -26.48 -10.26
N PHE A 98 -0.12 -26.91 -11.46
CA PHE A 98 -0.81 -26.51 -12.68
C PHE A 98 -2.26 -27.00 -12.77
N ASN A 99 -2.58 -28.17 -12.20
CA ASN A 99 -3.93 -28.72 -12.24
C ASN A 99 -4.90 -27.90 -11.38
N ILE A 100 -4.50 -27.56 -10.15
CA ILE A 100 -5.25 -26.72 -9.23
C ILE A 100 -5.38 -25.31 -9.82
N PHE A 101 -4.31 -24.76 -10.39
CA PHE A 101 -4.37 -23.48 -11.08
C PHE A 101 -5.42 -23.47 -12.20
N LYS A 102 -5.44 -24.52 -13.04
CA LYS A 102 -6.43 -24.65 -14.11
C LYS A 102 -7.85 -24.68 -13.56
N GLN A 103 -8.09 -25.45 -12.49
CA GLN A 103 -9.40 -25.49 -11.82
C GLN A 103 -9.82 -24.11 -11.29
N ILE A 104 -8.89 -23.34 -10.72
CA ILE A 104 -9.15 -21.98 -10.23
C ILE A 104 -9.54 -21.08 -11.41
N VAL A 105 -8.77 -21.11 -12.50
CA VAL A 105 -9.05 -20.32 -13.71
C VAL A 105 -10.41 -20.67 -14.30
N ASP A 106 -10.72 -21.97 -14.42
CA ASP A 106 -11.99 -22.45 -14.98
C ASP A 106 -13.16 -22.05 -14.07
N ARG A 107 -12.99 -22.09 -12.75
CA ARG A 107 -13.99 -21.62 -11.78
C ARG A 107 -14.27 -20.12 -11.90
N ILE A 108 -13.23 -19.30 -12.05
CA ILE A 108 -13.39 -17.86 -12.20
C ILE A 108 -14.06 -17.53 -13.54
N LYS A 109 -13.67 -18.24 -14.62
CA LYS A 109 -14.28 -18.08 -15.95
C LYS A 109 -15.73 -18.59 -16.03
N GLY A 110 -16.05 -19.69 -15.34
CA GLY A 110 -17.40 -20.24 -15.29
C GLY A 110 -18.33 -19.50 -14.32
N SER A 111 -17.79 -18.60 -13.50
CA SER A 111 -18.54 -17.68 -12.63
C SER A 111 -18.76 -16.30 -13.27
N LEU A 112 -18.26 -16.10 -14.50
CA LEU A 112 -18.48 -14.92 -15.37
C LEU A 112 -19.53 -15.28 -16.44
#